data_AF-A0A1A8H5B5-F1
#
_entry.id   AF-A0A1A8H5B5-F1
#
_cell.length_a   1.000
_cell.length_b   1.000
_cell.length_c   1.000
_cell.angle_alpha   90.00
_cell.angle_beta   90.00
_cell.angle_gamma   90.00
#
_symmetry.space_group_name_H-M   'P 1'
#
loop_
_entity.id
_entity.type
_entity.pdbx_description
1 polymer ?
#
loop_
_entity_poly.entity_id
_entity_poly.type
_entity_poly.pdbx_seq_one_letter_code
_entity_poly.pdbx_strand_id
1 'polypeptide(L)'
;MSRWVPSKKEKYGVAIYNYDARGDEELSLQIGDTVHILETYEGWYRGYRLRRKSKKGVFPACYIHVKDATVEGSGQKETVIPTELPLVQEVTTTLREWATIWRDLYVGDKREMFNSVRDMIYDLIEWRSQILSGTLPQDELTELKQKVTSKIDYGNKYLDLDLVVRDKDGNILDPDLTSTVSLFRAHEAASKQIE
;
A
#
# COMPACT_ATOMS: atom_id res chain seq x y z
N MET A 1 -27.19 -1.26 -28.91
CA MET A 1 -27.22 -1.11 -27.44
C MET A 1 -25.79 -0.98 -26.96
N SER A 2 -25.44 0.20 -26.46
CA SER A 2 -24.15 0.48 -25.86
C SER A 2 -24.06 -0.31 -24.54
N ARG A 3 -23.01 -1.12 -24.36
CA ARG A 3 -22.87 -2.10 -23.25
C ARG A 3 -21.51 -1.92 -22.58
N TRP A 4 -21.44 -2.18 -21.28
CA TRP A 4 -20.17 -2.36 -20.56
C TRP A 4 -19.28 -3.37 -21.26
N VAL A 5 -18.03 -2.97 -21.54
CA VAL A 5 -17.03 -3.83 -22.15
C VAL A 5 -15.89 -4.12 -21.17
N PRO A 6 -15.40 -5.37 -21.07
CA PRO A 6 -14.24 -5.67 -20.25
C PRO A 6 -13.04 -4.82 -20.67
N SER A 7 -12.41 -4.17 -19.69
CA SER A 7 -11.18 -3.42 -19.95
C SER A 7 -10.05 -4.40 -20.26
N LYS A 8 -9.34 -4.17 -21.37
CA LYS A 8 -8.22 -5.02 -21.81
C LYS A 8 -6.85 -4.47 -21.42
N LYS A 9 -6.73 -3.14 -21.31
CA LYS A 9 -5.46 -2.44 -21.05
C LYS A 9 -5.47 -1.74 -19.70
N GLU A 10 -6.53 -0.99 -19.43
CA GLU A 10 -6.67 -0.16 -18.23
C GLU A 10 -7.19 -1.05 -17.10
N LYS A 11 -6.28 -1.67 -16.36
CA LYS A 11 -6.63 -2.62 -15.28
C LYS A 11 -6.40 -2.05 -13.90
N TYR A 12 -5.49 -1.09 -13.77
CA TYR A 12 -5.11 -0.49 -12.51
C TYR A 12 -5.07 1.03 -12.64
N GLY A 13 -5.47 1.72 -11.58
CA GLY A 13 -5.41 3.17 -11.54
C GLY A 13 -5.50 3.72 -10.12
N VAL A 14 -5.25 5.02 -10.02
CA VAL A 14 -5.31 5.78 -8.78
C VAL A 14 -6.30 6.93 -8.94
N ALA A 15 -7.20 7.10 -7.99
CA ALA A 15 -8.08 8.26 -7.95
C ALA A 15 -7.28 9.54 -7.73
N ILE A 16 -7.43 10.51 -8.64
CA ILE A 16 -6.79 11.84 -8.57
C ILE A 16 -7.74 12.93 -8.09
N TYR A 17 -9.02 12.59 -7.93
CA TYR A 17 -10.05 13.44 -7.34
C TYR A 17 -10.95 12.63 -6.40
N ASN A 18 -11.54 13.31 -5.42
CA ASN A 18 -12.60 12.72 -4.59
C ASN A 18 -13.88 12.58 -5.43
N TYR A 19 -14.54 11.44 -5.31
CA TYR A 19 -15.83 11.18 -5.94
C TYR A 19 -16.81 10.70 -4.88
N ASP A 20 -17.93 11.41 -4.74
CA ASP A 20 -19.02 10.99 -3.86
C ASP A 20 -20.10 10.30 -4.69
N ALA A 21 -20.34 9.01 -4.41
CA ALA A 21 -21.35 8.21 -5.07
C ALA A 21 -22.74 8.83 -4.91
N ARG A 22 -23.49 8.89 -6.01
CA ARG A 22 -24.87 9.40 -6.07
C ARG A 22 -25.93 8.32 -5.88
N GLY A 23 -25.53 7.05 -5.91
CA GLY A 23 -26.39 5.90 -5.72
C GLY A 23 -25.59 4.63 -5.44
N ASP A 24 -26.30 3.53 -5.18
CA ASP A 24 -25.68 2.27 -4.72
C ASP A 24 -24.80 1.58 -5.77
N GLU A 25 -25.07 1.83 -7.06
CA GLU A 25 -24.30 1.33 -8.19
C GLU A 25 -22.94 2.03 -8.32
N GLU A 26 -22.80 3.22 -7.73
CA GLU A 26 -21.60 4.04 -7.81
C GLU A 26 -20.65 3.77 -6.64
N LEU A 27 -19.35 3.85 -6.93
CA LEU A 27 -18.32 3.66 -5.94
C LEU A 27 -17.71 5.02 -5.61
N SER A 28 -17.93 5.53 -4.39
CA SER A 28 -17.19 6.70 -3.94
C SER A 28 -15.69 6.43 -4.03
N LEU A 29 -14.87 7.46 -4.21
CA LEU A 29 -13.42 7.38 -4.22
C LEU A 29 -12.85 8.55 -3.43
N GLN A 30 -11.71 8.34 -2.79
CA GLN A 30 -10.90 9.42 -2.23
C GLN A 30 -9.60 9.51 -3.02
N ILE A 31 -9.01 10.71 -3.08
CA ILE A 31 -7.71 10.92 -3.70
C ILE A 31 -6.71 9.90 -3.13
N GLY A 32 -6.00 9.21 -4.02
CA GLY A 32 -5.04 8.17 -3.66
C GLY A 32 -5.64 6.77 -3.47
N ASP A 33 -6.96 6.59 -3.59
CA ASP A 33 -7.56 5.24 -3.65
C ASP A 33 -7.06 4.52 -4.91
N THR A 34 -6.54 3.31 -4.72
CA THR A 34 -6.13 2.43 -5.80
C THR A 34 -7.30 1.56 -6.22
N VAL A 35 -7.55 1.46 -7.53
CA VAL A 35 -8.71 0.75 -8.10
C VAL A 35 -8.28 -0.31 -9.10
N HIS A 36 -9.01 -1.43 -9.11
CA HIS A 36 -8.99 -2.43 -10.17
C HIS A 36 -10.14 -2.12 -11.12
N ILE A 37 -9.81 -1.78 -12.36
CA ILE A 37 -10.75 -1.48 -13.43
C ILE A 37 -11.09 -2.79 -14.16
N LEU A 38 -12.36 -3.17 -14.13
CA LEU A 38 -12.86 -4.40 -14.74
C LEU A 38 -13.50 -4.14 -16.10
N GLU A 39 -14.32 -3.10 -16.18
CA GLU A 39 -15.11 -2.75 -17.35
C GLU A 39 -15.07 -1.23 -17.60
N THR A 40 -15.31 -0.83 -18.85
CA THR A 40 -15.43 0.57 -19.25
C THR A 40 -16.68 0.79 -20.09
N TYR A 41 -17.28 1.98 -19.97
CA TYR A 41 -18.46 2.40 -20.70
C TYR A 41 -18.56 3.94 -20.73
N GLU A 42 -18.52 4.55 -21.92
CA GLU A 42 -18.78 6.00 -22.14
C GLU A 42 -18.15 6.95 -21.09
N GLY A 43 -16.85 6.79 -20.81
CA GLY A 43 -16.14 7.63 -19.85
C GLY A 43 -16.33 7.25 -18.38
N TRP A 44 -16.91 6.09 -18.11
CA TRP A 44 -17.01 5.48 -16.80
C TRP A 44 -16.23 4.17 -16.73
N TYR A 45 -15.67 3.90 -15.57
CA TYR A 45 -15.14 2.60 -15.22
C TYR A 45 -16.06 1.89 -14.24
N ARG A 46 -16.03 0.56 -14.29
CA ARG A 46 -16.60 -0.30 -13.25
C ARG A 46 -15.47 -1.11 -12.64
N GLY A 47 -15.44 -1.16 -11.32
CA GLY A 47 -14.34 -1.77 -10.61
C GLY A 47 -14.55 -1.79 -9.11
N TYR A 48 -13.45 -1.94 -8.38
CA TYR A 48 -13.45 -1.89 -6.92
C TYR A 48 -12.12 -1.31 -6.42
N ARG A 49 -12.13 -0.80 -5.18
CA ARG A 49 -10.90 -0.35 -4.51
C ARG A 49 -10.08 -1.57 -4.08
N LEU A 50 -8.77 -1.60 -4.31
CA LEU A 50 -7.92 -2.75 -4.00
C LEU A 50 -8.04 -3.20 -2.53
N ARG A 51 -8.20 -2.23 -1.62
CA ARG A 51 -8.36 -2.48 -0.17
C ARG A 51 -9.75 -2.97 0.25
N ARG A 52 -10.76 -2.88 -0.63
CA ARG A 52 -12.16 -3.26 -0.35
C ARG A 52 -12.78 -3.94 -1.57
N LYS A 53 -12.30 -5.16 -1.87
CA LYS A 53 -12.69 -5.93 -3.06
C LYS A 53 -14.17 -6.33 -3.11
N SER A 54 -14.82 -6.41 -1.95
CA SER A 54 -16.22 -6.80 -1.82
C SER A 54 -17.20 -5.76 -2.38
N LYS A 55 -16.83 -4.48 -2.38
CA LYS A 55 -17.67 -3.40 -2.91
C LYS A 55 -17.24 -3.03 -4.32
N LYS A 56 -18.04 -3.45 -5.30
CA LYS A 56 -17.90 -3.04 -6.70
C LYS A 56 -18.86 -1.90 -7.00
N GLY A 57 -18.48 -1.04 -7.93
CA GLY A 57 -19.35 0.02 -8.44
C GLY A 57 -18.71 0.76 -9.60
N VAL A 58 -19.42 1.75 -10.11
CA VAL A 58 -18.97 2.58 -11.23
C VAL A 58 -18.40 3.91 -10.73
N PHE A 59 -17.42 4.46 -11.46
CA PHE A 59 -16.77 5.72 -11.15
C PHE A 59 -16.27 6.40 -12.43
N PRO A 60 -16.17 7.75 -12.47
CA PRO A 60 -15.77 8.47 -13.68
C PRO A 60 -14.33 8.15 -14.08
N ALA A 61 -14.09 7.87 -15.35
CA ALA A 61 -12.76 7.59 -15.87
C ALA A 61 -11.82 8.80 -15.74
N CYS A 62 -12.35 10.03 -15.90
CA CYS A 62 -11.58 11.26 -15.77
C CYS A 62 -11.07 11.54 -14.34
N TYR A 63 -11.53 10.77 -13.34
CA TYR A 63 -11.07 10.88 -11.95
C TYR A 63 -9.95 9.90 -11.65
N ILE A 64 -9.56 9.07 -12.62
CA ILE A 64 -8.58 8.01 -12.45
C ILE A 64 -7.36 8.30 -13.32
N HIS A 65 -6.19 8.27 -12.69
CA HIS A 65 -4.93 8.15 -13.39
C HIS A 65 -4.59 6.67 -13.55
N VAL A 66 -4.69 6.16 -14.78
CA VAL A 66 -4.34 4.76 -15.10
C VAL A 66 -2.84 4.58 -14.91
N LYS A 67 -2.47 3.47 -14.27
CA LYS A 67 -1.08 3.08 -14.02
C LYS A 67 -0.82 1.67 -14.54
N ASP A 68 0.43 1.40 -14.88
CA ASP A 68 0.86 0.07 -15.26
C ASP A 68 0.78 -0.90 -14.07
N ALA A 69 0.34 -2.13 -14.36
CA ALA A 69 0.27 -3.22 -13.42
C ALA A 69 0.45 -4.54 -14.17
N THR A 70 1.11 -5.50 -13.52
CA THR A 70 1.09 -6.89 -13.97
C THR A 70 -0.27 -7.49 -13.62
N VAL A 71 -0.86 -8.19 -14.57
CA VAL A 71 -2.17 -8.84 -14.39
C VAL A 71 -1.96 -10.34 -14.35
N GLU A 72 -2.37 -10.97 -13.25
CA GLU A 72 -2.32 -12.41 -13.10
C GLU A 72 -3.73 -13.03 -13.07
N GLY A 73 -3.83 -14.27 -13.51
CA GLY A 73 -5.11 -14.98 -13.59
C GLY A 73 -5.99 -14.54 -14.77
N SER A 74 -7.26 -14.94 -14.73
CA SER A 74 -8.25 -14.57 -15.74
C SER A 74 -9.67 -14.50 -15.17
N GLY A 75 -10.50 -13.68 -15.81
CA GLY A 75 -11.91 -13.54 -15.44
C GLY A 75 -12.12 -13.07 -14.01
N GLN A 76 -12.84 -13.85 -13.20
CA GLN A 76 -13.16 -13.49 -11.81
C GLN A 76 -11.96 -13.62 -10.84
N LYS A 77 -10.92 -14.35 -11.22
CA LYS A 77 -9.69 -14.52 -10.42
C LYS A 77 -8.57 -13.56 -10.83
N GLU A 78 -8.87 -12.60 -11.72
CA GLU A 78 -7.90 -11.61 -12.15
C GLU A 78 -7.42 -10.77 -10.96
N THR A 79 -6.11 -10.66 -10.79
CA THR A 79 -5.46 -9.81 -9.79
C THR A 79 -4.56 -8.79 -10.48
N VAL A 80 -4.58 -7.56 -9.98
CA VAL A 80 -3.67 -6.50 -10.44
C VAL A 80 -2.57 -6.32 -9.41
N ILE A 81 -1.33 -6.43 -9.88
CA ILE A 81 -0.12 -6.26 -9.09
C ILE A 81 0.54 -4.97 -9.59
N PRO A 82 0.55 -3.89 -8.79
CA PRO A 82 1.20 -2.65 -9.20
C PRO A 82 2.69 -2.90 -9.46
N THR A 83 3.24 -2.27 -10.50
CA THR A 83 4.67 -2.38 -10.85
C THR A 83 5.58 -1.55 -9.93
N GLU A 84 5.00 -0.73 -9.05
CA GLU A 84 5.72 0.02 -8.02
C GLU A 84 6.49 -0.94 -7.09
N LEU A 85 7.69 -0.53 -6.68
CA LEU A 85 8.54 -1.29 -5.75
C LEU A 85 7.72 -1.78 -4.54
N PRO A 86 7.82 -3.06 -4.14
CA PRO A 86 7.06 -3.60 -3.01
C PRO A 86 7.20 -2.77 -1.72
N LEU A 87 8.40 -2.25 -1.46
CA LEU A 87 8.66 -1.38 -0.32
C LEU A 87 7.81 -0.09 -0.34
N VAL A 88 7.54 0.49 -1.51
CA VAL A 88 6.67 1.68 -1.61
C VAL A 88 5.24 1.33 -1.21
N GLN A 89 4.78 0.14 -1.59
CA GLN A 89 3.45 -0.35 -1.20
C GLN A 89 3.39 -0.57 0.31
N GLU A 90 4.43 -1.17 0.88
CA GLU A 90 4.57 -1.40 2.32
C GLU A 90 4.60 -0.10 3.13
N VAL A 91 5.37 0.91 2.71
CA VAL A 91 5.34 2.23 3.36
C VAL A 91 3.93 2.81 3.31
N THR A 92 3.24 2.66 2.18
CA THR A 92 1.88 3.19 2.00
C THR A 92 0.87 2.50 2.93
N THR A 93 0.98 1.19 3.14
CA THR A 93 0.12 0.46 4.09
C THR A 93 0.45 0.81 5.54
N THR A 94 1.73 0.83 5.88
CA THR A 94 2.24 1.19 7.22
C THR A 94 1.75 2.58 7.64
N LEU A 95 1.93 3.58 6.77
CA LEU A 95 1.46 4.95 7.04
C LEU A 95 -0.05 5.03 7.31
N ARG A 96 -0.86 4.21 6.65
CA ARG A 96 -2.32 4.19 6.85
C ARG A 96 -2.71 3.56 8.19
N GLU A 97 -2.00 2.50 8.59
CA GLU A 97 -2.19 1.84 9.89
C GLU A 97 -1.75 2.77 11.02
N TRP A 98 -0.53 3.31 10.94
CA TRP A 98 0.01 4.25 11.91
C TRP A 98 -0.83 5.53 11.99
N ALA A 99 -1.34 6.06 10.88
CA ALA A 99 -2.23 7.22 10.92
C ALA A 99 -3.52 6.96 11.70
N THR A 100 -3.99 5.72 11.75
CA THR A 100 -5.17 5.36 12.57
C THR A 100 -4.83 5.43 14.04
N ILE A 101 -3.72 4.79 14.44
CA ILE A 101 -3.23 4.81 15.83
C ILE A 101 -2.89 6.24 16.25
N TRP A 102 -2.22 7.01 15.39
CA TRP A 102 -1.84 8.39 15.64
C TRP A 102 -3.03 9.29 15.98
N ARG A 103 -4.18 9.11 15.31
CA ARG A 103 -5.43 9.82 15.65
C ARG A 103 -5.95 9.40 17.02
N ASP A 104 -5.87 8.12 17.37
CA ASP A 104 -6.32 7.62 18.67
C ASP A 104 -5.41 8.13 19.81
N LEU A 105 -4.10 8.23 19.57
CA LEU A 105 -3.15 8.84 20.52
C LEU A 105 -3.48 10.30 20.80
N TYR A 106 -3.90 11.06 19.78
CA TYR A 106 -4.34 12.45 19.94
C TYR A 106 -5.59 12.54 20.82
N VAL A 107 -6.61 11.74 20.52
CA VAL A 107 -7.86 11.70 21.31
C VAL A 107 -7.60 11.25 22.75
N GLY A 108 -6.65 10.34 22.95
CA GLY A 108 -6.24 9.85 24.26
C GLY A 108 -5.22 10.72 25.01
N ASP A 109 -4.87 11.91 24.50
CA ASP A 109 -3.87 12.85 25.07
C ASP A 109 -2.49 12.21 25.35
N LYS A 110 -2.10 11.18 24.59
CA LYS A 110 -0.79 10.52 24.69
C LYS A 110 0.28 11.30 23.91
N ARG A 111 0.60 12.50 24.38
CA ARG A 111 1.40 13.50 23.64
C ARG A 111 2.79 13.02 23.22
N GLU A 112 3.51 12.33 24.09
CA GLU A 112 4.86 11.85 23.77
C GLU A 112 4.82 10.85 22.62
N MET A 113 4.00 9.80 22.75
CA MET A 113 3.81 8.81 21.69
C MET A 113 3.30 9.46 20.40
N PHE A 114 2.35 10.40 20.50
CA PHE A 114 1.83 11.12 19.33
C PHE A 114 2.93 11.85 18.55
N ASN A 115 3.83 12.54 19.25
CA ASN A 115 4.95 13.24 18.61
C ASN A 115 5.94 12.25 18.00
N SER A 116 6.29 11.18 18.71
CA SER A 116 7.19 10.13 18.17
C SER A 116 6.63 9.50 16.90
N VAL A 117 5.35 9.13 16.89
CA VAL A 117 4.69 8.54 15.70
C VAL A 117 4.60 9.54 14.56
N ARG A 118 4.30 10.82 14.84
CA ARG A 118 4.30 11.88 13.82
C ARG A 118 5.66 11.99 13.13
N ASP A 119 6.74 12.01 13.91
CA ASP A 119 8.08 12.17 13.37
C ASP A 119 8.47 10.95 12.50
N MET A 120 8.12 9.74 12.94
CA MET A 120 8.31 8.53 12.11
C MET A 120 7.44 8.55 10.84
N ILE A 121 6.21 9.08 10.90
CA ILE A 121 5.35 9.25 9.72
C ILE A 121 6.00 10.21 8.71
N TYR A 122 6.55 11.33 9.17
CA TYR A 122 7.21 12.30 8.29
C TYR A 122 8.48 11.73 7.66
N ASP A 123 9.30 11.02 8.43
CA ASP A 123 10.46 10.28 7.92
C ASP A 123 10.05 9.36 6.75
N LEU A 124 9.01 8.53 6.96
CA LEU A 124 8.55 7.57 5.96
C LEU A 124 7.95 8.24 4.71
N ILE A 125 7.23 9.35 4.86
CA ILE A 125 6.71 10.12 3.72
C ILE A 125 7.86 10.66 2.87
N GLU A 126 8.86 11.24 3.52
CA GLU A 126 10.03 11.81 2.86
C GLU A 126 10.84 10.73 2.14
N TRP A 127 11.16 9.62 2.83
CA TRP A 127 11.94 8.54 2.22
C TRP A 127 11.18 7.84 1.09
N ARG A 128 9.85 7.72 1.18
CA ARG A 128 9.02 7.25 0.07
C ARG A 128 9.10 8.18 -1.14
N SER A 129 9.09 9.49 -0.91
CA SER A 129 9.26 10.50 -1.97
C SER A 129 10.62 10.34 -2.66
N GLN A 130 11.69 10.20 -1.87
CA GLN A 130 13.04 9.99 -2.39
C GLN A 130 13.17 8.69 -3.20
N ILE A 131 12.62 7.56 -2.72
CA ILE A 131 12.61 6.30 -3.47
C ILE A 131 11.90 6.46 -4.82
N LEU A 132 10.76 7.17 -4.84
CA LEU A 132 9.96 7.37 -6.05
C LEU A 132 10.54 8.41 -7.01
N SER A 133 11.42 9.30 -6.54
CA SER A 133 12.06 10.32 -7.38
C SER A 133 12.92 9.72 -8.49
N GLY A 134 13.47 8.52 -8.27
CA GLY A 134 14.38 7.85 -9.21
C GLY A 134 15.71 8.55 -9.39
N THR A 135 16.08 9.50 -8.52
CA THR A 135 17.32 10.30 -8.66
C THR A 135 18.48 9.80 -7.81
N LEU A 136 18.25 8.81 -6.93
CA LEU A 136 19.29 8.28 -6.04
C LEU A 136 20.21 7.28 -6.76
N PRO A 137 21.53 7.36 -6.53
CA PRO A 137 22.47 6.27 -6.83
C PRO A 137 22.05 4.92 -6.23
N GLN A 138 22.55 3.82 -6.81
CA GLN A 138 22.14 2.47 -6.43
C GLN A 138 22.51 2.11 -4.98
N ASP A 139 23.69 2.52 -4.54
CA ASP A 139 24.19 2.39 -3.18
C ASP A 139 23.35 3.21 -2.19
N GLU A 140 23.12 4.50 -2.47
CA GLU A 140 22.25 5.36 -1.64
C GLU A 140 20.80 4.81 -1.56
N LEU A 141 20.26 4.31 -2.68
CA LEU A 141 18.94 3.69 -2.71
C LEU A 141 18.89 2.42 -1.85
N THR A 142 19.96 1.64 -1.84
CA THR A 142 20.04 0.41 -1.03
C THR A 142 20.07 0.76 0.46
N GLU A 143 20.87 1.74 0.86
CA GLU A 143 20.90 2.23 2.24
C GLU A 143 19.56 2.82 2.67
N LEU A 144 18.91 3.61 1.79
CA LEU A 144 17.61 4.19 2.07
C LEU A 144 16.52 3.11 2.24
N LYS A 145 16.53 2.06 1.42
CA LYS A 145 15.61 0.92 1.57
C LYS A 145 15.76 0.27 2.94
N GLN A 146 17.00 -0.01 3.37
CA GLN A 146 17.26 -0.58 4.69
C GLN A 146 16.79 0.35 5.81
N LYS A 147 17.06 1.65 5.69
CA LYS A 147 16.61 2.66 6.67
C LYS A 147 15.09 2.71 6.79
N VAL A 148 14.38 2.64 5.66
CA VAL A 148 12.91 2.56 5.63
C VAL A 148 12.42 1.32 6.34
N THR A 149 12.93 0.13 6.00
CA THR A 149 12.47 -1.13 6.61
C THR A 149 12.74 -1.15 8.11
N SER A 150 13.93 -0.73 8.56
CA SER A 150 14.25 -0.67 9.99
C SER A 150 13.35 0.29 10.75
N LYS A 151 12.95 1.42 10.15
CA LYS A 151 12.01 2.36 10.78
C LYS A 151 10.60 1.79 10.87
N ILE A 152 10.12 1.10 9.84
CA ILE A 152 8.83 0.40 9.86
C ILE A 152 8.83 -0.64 10.99
N ASP A 153 9.87 -1.48 11.06
CA ASP A 153 9.93 -2.56 12.04
C ASP A 153 10.01 -2.00 13.47
N TYR A 154 10.82 -0.96 13.70
CA TYR A 154 10.87 -0.24 14.97
C TYR A 154 9.52 0.37 15.35
N GLY A 155 8.87 1.08 14.41
CA GLY A 155 7.60 1.72 14.67
C GLY A 155 6.46 0.73 14.92
N ASN A 156 6.45 -0.42 14.22
CA ASN A 156 5.51 -1.50 14.48
C ASN A 156 5.70 -2.05 15.90
N LYS A 157 6.94 -2.32 16.33
CA LYS A 157 7.20 -2.72 17.72
C LYS A 157 6.78 -1.65 18.73
N TYR A 158 7.12 -0.39 18.47
CA TYR A 158 6.78 0.75 19.33
C TYR A 158 5.26 0.93 19.50
N LEU A 159 4.48 0.54 18.47
CA LEU A 159 3.04 0.62 18.43
C LEU A 159 2.33 -0.70 18.79
N ASP A 160 3.07 -1.73 19.19
CA ASP A 160 2.55 -3.07 19.51
C ASP A 160 1.78 -3.72 18.34
N LEU A 161 2.33 -3.56 17.14
CA LEU A 161 1.86 -4.20 15.90
C LEU A 161 2.70 -5.43 15.54
N ASP A 162 2.16 -6.26 14.66
CA ASP A 162 2.83 -7.46 14.17
C ASP A 162 4.20 -7.13 13.54
N LEU A 163 5.21 -7.93 13.91
CA LEU A 163 6.56 -7.82 13.37
C LEU A 163 6.63 -8.45 11.99
N VAL A 164 7.26 -7.73 11.05
CA VAL A 164 7.55 -8.23 9.71
C VAL A 164 8.94 -8.87 9.72
N VAL A 165 9.02 -10.12 9.30
CA VAL A 165 10.30 -10.85 9.25
C VAL A 165 10.94 -10.62 7.88
N ARG A 166 12.19 -10.17 7.88
CA ARG A 166 12.93 -9.80 6.66
C ARG A 166 14.20 -10.63 6.46
N ASP A 167 14.63 -10.71 5.22
CA ASP A 167 15.98 -11.17 4.88
C ASP A 167 17.03 -10.06 5.09
N LYS A 168 18.29 -10.41 4.84
CA LYS A 168 19.45 -9.49 4.91
C LYS A 168 19.37 -8.31 3.92
N ASP A 169 18.58 -8.45 2.87
CA ASP A 169 18.41 -7.48 1.80
C ASP A 169 17.18 -6.57 2.06
N GLY A 170 16.47 -6.78 3.17
CA GLY A 170 15.30 -6.00 3.61
C GLY A 170 13.98 -6.47 3.00
N ASN A 171 13.97 -7.56 2.24
CA ASN A 171 12.75 -8.11 1.67
C ASN A 171 11.98 -8.92 2.71
N ILE A 172 10.65 -8.87 2.65
CA ILE A 172 9.79 -9.69 3.49
C ILE A 172 10.00 -11.17 3.13
N LEU A 173 10.20 -12.02 4.14
CA LEU A 173 10.31 -13.46 3.94
C LEU A 173 8.95 -14.05 3.58
N ASP A 174 8.91 -14.81 2.49
CA ASP A 174 7.72 -15.58 2.08
C ASP A 174 7.63 -16.87 2.93
N PRO A 175 6.57 -17.05 3.76
CA PRO A 175 6.40 -18.25 4.58
C PRO A 175 6.23 -19.53 3.77
N ASP A 176 5.73 -19.46 2.53
CA ASP A 176 5.51 -20.63 1.69
C ASP A 176 6.81 -21.11 1.04
N LEU A 177 7.80 -20.24 0.93
CA LEU A 177 9.14 -20.53 0.40
C LEU A 177 10.21 -20.68 1.49
N THR A 178 9.92 -20.25 2.71
CA THR A 178 10.85 -20.26 3.84
C THR A 178 10.55 -21.42 4.78
N SER A 179 11.55 -22.25 5.09
CA SER A 179 11.35 -23.35 6.06
C SER A 179 10.88 -22.82 7.42
N THR A 180 10.01 -23.56 8.11
CA THR A 180 9.47 -23.17 9.43
C THR A 180 10.56 -22.86 10.45
N VAL A 181 11.67 -23.62 10.43
CA VAL A 181 12.81 -23.39 11.34
C VAL A 181 13.55 -22.11 10.99
N SER A 182 13.77 -21.84 9.70
CA SER A 182 14.40 -20.61 9.23
C SER A 182 13.55 -19.39 9.58
N LEU A 183 12.24 -19.47 9.36
CA LEU A 183 11.30 -18.40 9.68
C LEU A 183 11.27 -18.11 11.18
N PHE A 184 11.23 -19.16 12.03
CA PHE A 184 11.28 -19.00 13.48
C PHE A 184 12.58 -18.33 13.95
N ARG A 185 13.74 -18.75 13.42
CA ARG A 185 15.03 -18.13 13.77
C ARG A 185 15.10 -16.67 13.33
N ALA A 186 14.59 -16.37 12.14
CA ALA A 186 14.54 -15.01 11.63
C ALA A 186 13.60 -14.12 12.47
N HIS A 187 12.46 -14.66 12.90
CA HIS A 187 11.56 -13.97 13.85
C HIS A 187 12.23 -13.72 15.21
N GLU A 188 12.90 -14.71 15.79
CA GLU A 188 13.66 -14.52 17.04
C GLU A 188 14.75 -13.45 16.89
N ALA A 189 15.47 -13.45 15.77
CA ALA A 189 16.51 -12.46 15.49
C ALA A 189 15.92 -11.05 15.36
N ALA A 190 14.83 -10.90 14.61
CA ALA A 190 14.13 -9.63 14.44
C ALA A 190 13.61 -9.10 15.79
N SER A 191 13.01 -9.97 16.61
CA SER A 191 12.51 -9.58 17.94
C SER A 191 13.62 -9.05 18.86
N LYS A 192 14.82 -9.65 18.80
CA LYS A 192 16.01 -9.28 19.59
C LYS A 192 16.71 -8.01 19.06
N GLN A 193 16.72 -7.79 17.75
CA GLN A 193 17.39 -6.62 17.15
C GLN A 193 16.71 -5.28 17.48
N ILE A 194 15.45 -5.32 17.89
CA ILE A 194 14.66 -4.13 18.20
C ILE A 194 14.52 -3.95 19.73
N GLU A 195 15.23 -4.75 20.57
CA GLU A 195 15.37 -4.51 22.03
C GLU A 195 16.41 -3.41 22.32
#